data_AF-A0A4Y2HT11-F1
#
_entry.id   AF-A0A4Y2HT11-F1
#
_cell.length_a   1.000
_cell.length_b   1.000
_cell.length_c   1.000
_cell.angle_alpha   90.00
_cell.angle_beta   90.00
_cell.angle_gamma   90.00
#
_symmetry.space_group_name_H-M   'P 1'
#
loop_
_entity.id
_entity.type
_entity.pdbx_description
1 polymer ?
#
loop_
_entity_poly.entity_id
_entity_poly.type
_entity_poly.pdbx_seq_one_letter_code
_entity_poly.pdbx_strand_id
1 'polypeptide(L)'
;MIKVAFEYADVIGIAGRFNNERKSGGKDWLKSFCKRNNLSIRNPEQFSVAREMGFNEVQGTWFYNNLKSCYLEKAFAAHRKFNMDETIISTVPQ
;
A
#
# COMPACT_ATOMS: atom_id res chain seq x y z
N MET A 1 -6.14 2.95 17.47
CA MET A 1 -7.18 1.91 17.51
C MET A 1 -7.20 1.29 16.13
N ILE A 2 -7.17 -0.04 16.00
CA ILE A 2 -6.96 -0.69 14.68
C ILE A 2 -8.25 -1.35 14.25
N LYS A 3 -8.95 -0.71 13.31
CA LYS A 3 -10.24 -1.16 12.80
C LYS A 3 -10.10 -2.21 11.69
N VAL A 4 -9.13 -2.00 10.79
CA VAL A 4 -8.85 -2.92 9.66
C VAL A 4 -8.64 -4.37 10.11
N ALA A 5 -7.88 -4.59 11.19
CA ALA A 5 -7.65 -5.94 11.70
C ALA A 5 -8.91 -6.59 12.29
N PHE A 6 -9.82 -5.79 12.87
CA PHE A 6 -11.11 -6.27 13.37
C PHE A 6 -12.04 -6.61 12.21
N GLU A 7 -12.18 -5.71 11.24
CA GLU A 7 -13.00 -5.89 10.03
C GLU A 7 -12.56 -7.13 9.25
N TYR A 8 -11.24 -7.31 9.07
CA TYR A 8 -10.69 -8.48 8.40
C TYR A 8 -10.98 -9.78 9.16
N ALA A 9 -10.87 -9.77 10.49
CA ALA A 9 -11.19 -10.93 11.32
C ALA A 9 -12.69 -11.28 11.31
N ASP A 10 -13.56 -10.26 11.27
CA ASP A 10 -15.02 -10.41 11.18
C ASP A 10 -15.42 -11.04 9.84
N VAL A 11 -14.84 -10.55 8.73
CA VAL A 11 -15.06 -11.12 7.38
C VAL A 11 -14.63 -12.59 7.28
N ILE A 12 -13.55 -12.97 7.96
CA ILE A 12 -13.01 -14.35 7.91
C ILE A 12 -13.67 -15.24 8.97
N GLY A 13 -14.53 -14.69 9.84
CA GLY A 13 -15.21 -15.43 10.89
C GLY A 13 -14.27 -15.91 12.01
N ILE A 14 -13.10 -15.28 12.18
CA ILE A 14 -12.17 -15.61 13.26
C ILE A 14 -12.55 -14.79 14.50
N ALA A 15 -13.07 -15.48 15.51
CA ALA A 15 -13.32 -14.90 16.83
C ALA A 15 -11.98 -14.56 17.52
N GLY A 16 -11.49 -13.35 17.30
CA GLY A 16 -10.30 -12.82 17.97
C GLY A 16 -10.62 -12.17 19.32
N ARG A 17 -9.58 -11.95 20.14
CA ARG A 17 -9.66 -11.14 21.37
C ARG A 17 -9.68 -9.64 21.01
N PHE A 18 -10.69 -9.23 20.26
CA PHE A 18 -10.92 -7.84 19.91
C PHE A 18 -11.98 -7.21 20.80
N ASN A 19 -12.01 -5.89 20.87
CA ASN A 19 -13.08 -5.19 21.55
C ASN A 19 -14.26 -5.04 20.57
N ASN A 20 -15.33 -5.80 20.80
CA ASN A 20 -16.52 -5.82 19.95
C ASN A 20 -17.34 -4.51 20.03
N GLU A 21 -17.38 -3.86 21.19
CA GLU A 21 -18.07 -2.57 21.36
C GLU A 21 -17.39 -1.47 20.55
N ARG A 22 -16.06 -1.46 20.55
CA ARG A 22 -15.23 -0.48 19.84
C ARG A 22 -14.84 -0.93 18.42
N LYS A 23 -15.30 -2.11 17.99
CA LYS A 23 -14.98 -2.75 16.70
C LYS A 23 -13.51 -2.61 16.30
N SER A 24 -12.61 -2.95 17.21
CA SER A 24 -11.18 -2.68 17.02
C SER A 24 -10.24 -3.52 17.88
N GLY A 25 -9.02 -3.65 17.38
CA GLY A 25 -7.88 -4.18 18.13
C GLY A 25 -7.18 -3.12 18.99
N GLY A 26 -6.70 -3.58 20.15
CA GLY A 26 -5.82 -2.81 21.04
C GLY A 26 -4.42 -2.63 20.45
N LYS A 27 -3.70 -1.61 20.94
CA LYS A 27 -2.31 -1.32 20.51
C LYS A 27 -1.36 -2.48 20.84
N ASP A 28 -1.52 -3.11 22.00
CA ASP A 28 -0.68 -4.23 22.44
C ASP A 28 -0.87 -5.48 21.59
N TRP A 29 -2.10 -5.72 21.14
CA TRP A 29 -2.41 -6.83 20.23
C TRP A 29 -1.63 -6.67 18.92
N LEU A 30 -1.64 -5.48 18.32
CA LEU A 30 -0.91 -5.21 17.08
C LEU A 30 0.59 -5.31 17.26
N LYS A 31 1.14 -4.69 18.31
CA LYS A 31 2.58 -4.77 18.58
C LYS A 31 3.03 -6.22 18.72
N SER A 32 2.23 -7.04 19.42
CA SER A 32 2.49 -8.47 19.58
C SER A 32 2.33 -9.23 18.26
N PHE A 33 1.30 -8.93 17.46
CA PHE A 33 1.08 -9.54 16.15
C PHE A 33 2.23 -9.24 15.18
N CYS A 34 2.64 -7.98 15.08
CA CYS A 34 3.77 -7.55 14.26
C CYS A 34 5.06 -8.23 14.71
N LYS A 35 5.32 -8.31 16.03
CA LYS A 35 6.51 -9.00 16.56
C LYS A 35 6.51 -10.50 16.25
N ARG A 36 5.37 -11.19 16.38
CA ARG A 36 5.25 -12.62 16.08
C ARG A 36 5.46 -12.94 14.60
N ASN A 37 5.05 -12.03 13.71
CA ASN A 37 5.10 -12.24 12.26
C ASN A 37 6.23 -11.45 11.56
N ASN A 38 7.15 -10.86 12.33
CA ASN A 38 8.25 -10.03 11.81
C ASN A 38 7.79 -8.90 10.85
N LEU A 39 6.68 -8.23 11.19
CA LEU A 39 6.12 -7.13 10.42
C LEU A 39 6.56 -5.78 11.00
N SER A 40 6.89 -4.82 10.14
CA SER A 40 7.12 -3.43 10.55
C SER A 40 5.86 -2.60 10.40
N ILE A 41 5.49 -1.82 11.42
CA ILE A 41 4.49 -0.75 11.29
C ILE A 41 5.19 0.44 10.64
N ARG A 42 4.70 0.87 9.47
CA ARG A 42 5.20 2.05 8.75
C ARG A 42 4.15 3.15 8.87
N ASN A 43 4.61 4.40 8.89
CA ASN A 43 3.71 5.52 8.60
C ASN A 43 3.53 5.55 7.08
N PRO A 44 2.27 5.60 6.58
CA PRO A 44 2.04 5.77 5.16
C PRO A 44 2.63 7.11 4.71
N GLU A 45 3.23 7.11 3.54
CA GLU A 45 3.69 8.35 2.91
C GLU A 45 2.49 9.19 2.52
N GLN A 46 2.60 10.51 2.71
CA GLN A 46 1.55 11.43 2.27
C GLN A 46 1.45 11.40 0.75
N PHE A 47 0.23 11.54 0.27
CA PHE A 47 -0.08 11.26 -1.10
C PHE A 47 -1.11 12.26 -1.61
N SER A 48 -0.92 12.78 -2.82
CA SER A 48 -1.86 13.74 -3.39
C SER A 48 -3.14 13.04 -3.86
N VAL A 49 -4.26 13.76 -3.80
CA VAL A 49 -5.57 13.27 -4.30
C VAL A 49 -5.48 12.87 -5.78
N ALA A 50 -4.71 13.61 -6.59
CA ALA A 50 -4.49 13.26 -7.99
C ALA A 50 -3.86 11.88 -8.15
N ARG A 51 -2.91 11.55 -7.27
CA ARG A 51 -2.25 10.25 -7.29
C ARG A 51 -3.21 9.16 -6.78
N GLU A 52 -4.16 9.49 -5.89
CA GLU A 52 -5.20 8.55 -5.39
C GLU A 52 -6.15 8.17 -6.50
N MET A 53 -6.58 9.16 -7.28
CA MET A 53 -7.35 8.92 -8.50
C MET A 53 -6.58 8.09 -9.53
N GLY A 54 -5.25 8.15 -9.53
CA GLY A 54 -4.37 7.35 -10.39
C GLY A 54 -4.27 5.87 -9.98
N PHE A 55 -4.57 5.50 -8.73
CA PHE A 55 -4.51 4.13 -8.25
C PHE A 55 -5.81 3.37 -8.55
N ASN A 56 -6.04 3.07 -9.82
CA ASN A 56 -7.12 2.20 -10.27
C ASN A 56 -6.68 1.22 -11.35
N GLU A 57 -7.48 0.17 -11.56
CA GLU A 57 -7.18 -0.93 -12.49
C GLU A 57 -6.99 -0.42 -13.93
N VAL A 58 -7.77 0.56 -14.36
CA VAL A 58 -7.71 1.11 -15.73
C VAL A 58 -6.37 1.79 -15.96
N GLN A 59 -5.96 2.68 -15.04
CA GLN A 59 -4.69 3.40 -15.13
C GLN A 59 -3.49 2.44 -15.00
N GLY A 60 -3.57 1.46 -14.09
CA GLY A 60 -2.55 0.43 -13.95
C GLY A 60 -2.38 -0.39 -15.24
N THR A 61 -3.49 -0.84 -15.83
CA THR A 61 -3.48 -1.60 -17.08
C THR A 61 -2.87 -0.80 -18.22
N TRP A 62 -3.25 0.47 -18.37
CA TRP A 62 -2.68 1.36 -19.39
C TRP A 62 -1.18 1.56 -19.20
N PHE A 63 -0.71 1.80 -17.98
CA PHE A 63 0.71 1.94 -17.68
C PHE A 63 1.50 0.70 -18.11
N TYR A 64 1.07 -0.50 -17.69
CA TYR A 64 1.77 -1.74 -18.01
C TYR A 64 1.71 -2.10 -19.50
N ASN A 65 0.62 -1.80 -20.19
CA ASN A 65 0.52 -1.97 -21.63
C ASN A 65 1.52 -1.08 -22.36
N ASN A 66 1.61 0.20 -21.98
CA ASN A 66 2.58 1.13 -22.56
C ASN A 66 4.02 0.70 -22.28
N LEU A 67 4.30 0.26 -21.05
CA LEU A 67 5.60 -0.27 -20.67
C LEU A 67 5.96 -1.48 -21.54
N LYS A 68 5.03 -2.43 -21.71
CA LYS A 68 5.23 -3.62 -22.55
C LYS A 68 5.54 -3.22 -24.00
N SER A 69 4.78 -2.31 -24.60
CA SER A 69 5.02 -1.84 -25.97
C SER A 69 6.42 -1.22 -26.10
N CYS A 70 6.82 -0.36 -25.16
CA CYS A 70 8.16 0.26 -25.16
C CYS A 70 9.28 -0.79 -25.07
N TYR A 71 9.11 -1.83 -24.27
CA TYR A 71 10.08 -2.91 -24.14
C TYR A 71 10.20 -3.75 -25.43
N LEU A 72 9.07 -4.04 -26.09
CA LEU A 72 9.04 -4.79 -27.34
C LEU A 72 9.66 -4.02 -28.51
N GLU A 73 9.41 -2.72 -28.60
CA GLU A 73 9.90 -1.89 -29.71
C GLU A 73 11.39 -1.57 -29.61
N LYS A 74 11.88 -1.24 -28.41
CA LYS A 74 13.21 -0.63 -28.25
C LYS A 74 14.24 -1.48 -27.53
N ALA A 75 13.84 -2.64 -26.98
CA ALA A 75 14.72 -3.62 -26.32
C ALA A 75 15.84 -2.98 -25.49
N PHE A 76 15.49 -2.12 -24.53
CA PHE A 76 16.48 -1.35 -23.76
C PHE A 76 17.45 -2.27 -23.02
N ALA A 77 18.75 -2.04 -23.21
CA ALA A 77 19.78 -2.66 -22.40
C ALA A 77 19.64 -2.26 -20.93
N ALA A 78 20.01 -3.16 -20.01
CA ALA A 78 19.80 -2.96 -18.57
C ALA A 78 20.41 -1.65 -18.04
N HIS A 79 21.59 -1.24 -18.55
CA HIS A 79 22.27 -0.01 -18.15
C HIS A 79 21.56 1.29 -18.59
N ARG A 80 20.49 1.19 -19.39
CA ARG A 80 19.66 2.34 -19.82
C ARG A 80 18.30 2.38 -19.13
N LYS A 81 18.06 1.46 -18.18
CA LYS A 81 16.85 1.42 -17.37
C LYS A 81 17.14 2.10 -16.04
N PHE A 82 16.65 3.32 -15.89
CA PHE A 82 16.78 4.08 -14.67
C PHE A 82 15.46 3.99 -13.90
N ASN A 83 15.53 3.58 -12.64
CA ASN A 83 14.40 3.76 -11.74
C ASN A 83 14.48 5.19 -11.21
N MET A 84 13.45 5.98 -11.47
CA MET A 84 13.27 7.29 -10.85
C MET A 84 12.22 7.13 -9.77
N ASP A 85 12.63 7.28 -8.52
CA ASP A 85 11.69 7.51 -7.41
C ASP A 85 11.67 9.01 -7.09
N GLU A 86 10.61 9.48 -6.46
CA GLU A 86 10.30 10.90 -6.32
C GLU A 86 11.49 11.73 -5.78
N THR A 87 11.86 12.77 -6.54
CA THR A 87 12.65 13.87 -6.00
C THR A 87 11.84 14.52 -4.88
N ILE A 88 12.48 14.78 -3.72
CA ILE A 88 11.91 15.40 -2.51
C ILE A 88 11.38 16.81 -2.81
N ILE A 89 10.30 16.91 -3.57
CA ILE A 89 9.56 18.11 -3.89
C ILE A 89 8.12 17.72 -3.58
N SER A 90 7.69 18.04 -2.35
CA SER A 90 6.33 17.77 -1.92
C SER A 90 5.37 18.52 -2.82
N THR A 91 4.54 17.77 -3.56
CA THR A 91 3.42 18.31 -4.35
C THR A 91 2.12 18.33 -3.56
N VAL A 92 2.16 17.88 -2.29
CA VAL A 92 1.01 17.84 -1.38
C VAL A 92 1.01 19.13 -0.54
N PRO A 93 -0.08 19.93 -0.58
CA PRO A 93 -0.27 21.06 0.34
C PRO A 93 -0.30 20.56 1.81
N GLN A 94 0.31 21.31 2.72
CA GLN A 94 0.31 21.02 4.17
C GLN A 94 -1.08 21.19 4.80
#